data_AF-A0A940T7Q6-F1
#
_entry.id   AF-A0A940T7Q6-F1
#
_cell.length_a   1.000
_cell.length_b   1.000
_cell.length_c   1.000
_cell.angle_alpha   90.00
_cell.angle_beta   90.00
_cell.angle_gamma   90.00
#
_symmetry.space_group_name_H-M   'P 1'
#
loop_
_entity.id
_entity.type
_entity.pdbx_description
1 polymer ?
#
loop_
_entity_poly.entity_id
_entity_poly.type
_entity_poly.pdbx_seq_one_letter_code
_entity_poly.pdbx_strand_id
1 'polypeptide(L)'
;MRKSPSAARRADRITTLILAVLTGTGALTAAALILAAAASALDMSESAVRGMSGIALAAGCFACAFCTANRRRRNGLASGLVCGIAVFFIAVIIGALTVKIFSAAGIFTKLLIIICASALGGYQGVNTKPVFRR
;
A
#
# COMPACT_ATOMS: atom_id res chain seq x y z
N MET A 1 33.68 16.10 -2.57
CA MET A 1 33.28 15.44 -1.30
C MET A 1 32.64 14.08 -1.59
N ARG A 2 33.39 12.98 -1.44
CA ARG A 2 32.89 11.60 -1.64
C ARG A 2 32.07 11.23 -0.39
N LYS A 3 30.74 11.30 -0.44
CA LYS A 3 29.88 10.88 0.68
C LYS A 3 30.24 9.45 1.06
N SER A 4 30.43 9.19 2.35
CA SER A 4 30.69 7.84 2.87
C SER A 4 29.70 6.83 2.28
N PRO A 5 30.12 5.62 1.86
CA PRO A 5 29.25 4.62 1.23
C PRO A 5 28.08 4.18 2.12
N SER A 6 28.11 4.47 3.42
CA SER A 6 26.96 4.31 4.34
C SER A 6 25.92 5.43 4.20
N ALA A 7 26.35 6.68 4.03
CA ALA A 7 25.47 7.85 3.87
C ALA A 7 24.68 7.82 2.55
N ALA A 8 25.33 7.40 1.46
CA ALA A 8 24.67 7.23 0.15
C ALA A 8 23.57 6.16 0.19
N ARG A 9 23.84 5.00 0.84
CA ARG A 9 22.85 3.92 1.02
C ARG A 9 21.68 4.31 1.92
N ARG A 10 21.91 5.16 2.92
CA ARG A 10 20.86 5.67 3.80
C ARG A 10 19.95 6.66 3.07
N ALA A 11 20.53 7.57 2.29
CA ALA A 11 19.77 8.52 1.47
C ALA A 11 18.89 7.83 0.42
N ASP A 12 19.40 6.80 -0.24
CA ASP A 12 18.61 6.03 -1.21
C ASP A 12 17.45 5.27 -0.55
N ARG A 13 17.66 4.68 0.63
CA ARG A 13 16.57 4.07 1.42
C ARG A 13 15.50 5.07 1.81
N ILE A 14 15.89 6.24 2.32
CA ILE A 14 14.95 7.30 2.71
C ILE A 14 14.16 7.78 1.49
N THR A 15 14.82 8.00 0.36
CA THR A 15 14.15 8.46 -0.88
C THR A 15 13.17 7.39 -1.39
N THR A 16 13.53 6.11 -1.28
CA THR A 16 12.63 4.99 -1.63
C THR A 16 11.39 5.01 -0.75
N LEU A 17 11.55 5.17 0.56
CA LEU A 17 10.44 5.22 1.51
C LEU A 17 9.53 6.43 1.24
N ILE A 18 10.11 7.61 1.03
CA ILE A 18 9.35 8.82 0.73
C ILE A 18 8.50 8.64 -0.53
N LEU A 19 9.09 8.13 -1.62
CA LEU A 19 8.34 7.88 -2.86
C LEU A 19 7.28 6.80 -2.70
N ALA A 20 7.58 5.72 -1.99
CA ALA A 20 6.62 4.65 -1.72
C ALA A 20 5.44 5.18 -0.91
N VAL A 21 5.69 5.99 0.12
CA VAL A 21 4.64 6.63 0.92
C VAL A 21 3.84 7.58 0.05
N LEU A 22 4.46 8.51 -0.69
CA LEU A 22 3.76 9.46 -1.56
C LEU A 22 2.87 8.78 -2.60
N THR A 23 3.38 7.74 -3.27
CA THR A 23 2.62 6.98 -4.27
C THR A 23 1.52 6.14 -3.63
N GLY A 24 1.80 5.50 -2.50
CA GLY A 24 0.81 4.73 -1.74
C GLY A 24 -0.32 5.59 -1.18
N THR A 25 0.00 6.69 -0.51
CA THR A 25 -0.99 7.64 0.02
C THR A 25 -1.71 8.35 -1.11
N GLY A 26 -1.03 8.75 -2.18
CA GLY A 26 -1.66 9.37 -3.35
C GLY A 26 -2.69 8.45 -4.00
N ALA A 27 -2.32 7.19 -4.24
CA ALA A 27 -3.23 6.19 -4.80
C ALA A 27 -4.39 5.87 -3.85
N LEU A 28 -4.12 5.74 -2.55
CA LEU A 28 -5.15 5.52 -1.54
C LEU A 28 -6.16 6.67 -1.51
N THR A 29 -5.68 7.92 -1.44
CA THR A 29 -6.53 9.11 -1.39
C THR A 29 -7.33 9.27 -2.68
N ALA A 30 -6.70 9.06 -3.85
CA ALA A 30 -7.42 9.12 -5.13
C ALA A 30 -8.52 8.05 -5.21
N ALA A 31 -8.23 6.80 -4.83
CA ALA A 31 -9.22 5.74 -4.79
C ALA A 31 -10.34 6.05 -3.80
N ALA A 32 -10.02 6.56 -2.61
CA ALA A 32 -11.00 6.95 -1.60
C ALA A 32 -11.90 8.09 -2.08
N LEU A 33 -11.36 9.09 -2.78
CA LEU A 33 -12.14 10.20 -3.34
C LEU A 33 -13.10 9.73 -4.43
N ILE A 34 -12.65 8.84 -5.33
CA ILE A 34 -13.50 8.26 -6.38
C ILE A 34 -14.66 7.47 -5.75
N LEU A 35 -14.36 6.66 -4.74
CA LEU A 35 -15.37 5.85 -4.05
C LEU A 35 -16.32 6.72 -3.20
N ALA A 36 -15.82 7.79 -2.60
CA ALA A 36 -16.65 8.75 -1.87
C ALA A 36 -17.60 9.48 -2.83
N ALA A 37 -17.12 9.94 -3.98
CA ALA A 37 -17.96 10.55 -5.01
C ALA A 37 -19.02 9.58 -5.55
N ALA A 38 -18.66 8.32 -5.78
CA ALA A 38 -19.60 7.27 -6.20
C ALA A 38 -20.64 6.95 -5.12
N ALA A 39 -20.23 6.90 -3.84
CA ALA A 39 -21.14 6.66 -2.72
C ALA A 39 -22.16 7.80 -2.56
N SER A 40 -21.73 9.06 -2.70
CA SER A 40 -22.61 10.23 -2.64
C SER A 40 -23.59 10.32 -3.82
N ALA A 41 -23.23 9.77 -4.98
CA ALA A 41 -24.09 9.78 -6.17
C ALA A 41 -25.13 8.64 -6.17
N LEU A 42 -24.91 7.59 -5.38
CA LEU A 42 -25.69 6.35 -5.46
C LEU A 42 -26.40 5.96 -4.13
N ASP A 43 -26.37 6.82 -3.11
CA ASP A 43 -26.96 6.59 -1.77
C ASP A 43 -26.65 5.19 -1.21
N MET A 44 -25.36 4.85 -1.23
CA MET A 44 -24.88 3.50 -0.91
C MET A 44 -24.94 3.20 0.59
N SER A 45 -25.44 2.00 0.94
CA SER A 45 -25.45 1.46 2.30
C SER A 45 -24.06 1.45 2.96
N GLU A 46 -24.00 1.63 4.29
CA GLU A 46 -22.77 1.53 5.10
C GLU A 46 -21.98 0.24 4.85
N SER A 47 -22.67 -0.88 4.55
CA SER A 47 -22.01 -2.15 4.25
C SER A 47 -21.23 -2.10 2.92
N ALA A 48 -21.75 -1.39 1.92
CA ALA A 48 -21.08 -1.19 0.64
C ALA A 48 -19.86 -0.27 0.80
N VAL A 49 -19.98 0.82 1.57
CA VAL A 49 -18.87 1.74 1.85
C VAL A 49 -17.73 1.05 2.60
N ARG A 50 -18.04 0.14 3.53
CA ARG A 50 -17.04 -0.70 4.22
C ARG A 50 -16.31 -1.64 3.27
N GLY A 51 -16.99 -2.21 2.28
CA GLY A 51 -16.38 -3.05 1.24
C GLY A 51 -15.47 -2.24 0.30
N MET A 52 -15.97 -1.11 -0.19
CA MET A 52 -15.24 -0.19 -1.06
C MET A 52 -13.94 0.33 -0.41
N SER A 53 -14.00 0.63 0.89
CA SER A 53 -12.82 1.04 1.66
C SER A 53 -11.72 -0.03 1.66
N GLY A 54 -12.07 -1.32 1.66
CA GLY A 54 -11.10 -2.41 1.53
C GLY A 54 -10.41 -2.44 0.16
N ILE A 55 -11.15 -2.14 -0.90
CA ILE A 55 -10.62 -2.08 -2.28
C ILE A 55 -9.69 -0.88 -2.43
N ALA A 56 -10.05 0.29 -1.88
CA ALA A 56 -9.19 1.47 -1.85
C ALA A 56 -7.86 1.17 -1.16
N LEU A 57 -7.93 0.47 -0.02
CA LEU A 57 -6.77 0.10 0.78
C LEU A 57 -5.88 -0.89 0.02
N ALA A 58 -6.47 -1.86 -0.69
CA ALA A 58 -5.74 -2.79 -1.55
C ALA A 58 -5.04 -2.08 -2.71
N ALA A 59 -5.71 -1.11 -3.37
CA ALA A 59 -5.13 -0.31 -4.45
C ALA A 59 -3.94 0.54 -3.97
N GLY A 60 -4.07 1.20 -2.81
CA GLY A 60 -2.98 1.95 -2.18
C GLY A 60 -1.78 1.05 -1.82
N CYS A 61 -2.06 -0.14 -1.25
CA CYS A 61 -1.04 -1.15 -0.94
C CYS A 61 -0.32 -1.67 -2.18
N PHE A 62 -1.05 -1.90 -3.27
CA PHE A 62 -0.50 -2.31 -4.55
C PHE A 62 0.45 -1.25 -5.10
N ALA A 63 0.03 0.01 -5.15
CA ALA A 63 0.85 1.12 -5.65
C ALA A 63 2.13 1.34 -4.82
N CYS A 64 2.01 1.26 -3.50
CA CYS A 64 3.14 1.39 -2.58
C CYS A 64 4.16 0.24 -2.77
N ALA A 65 3.68 -1.01 -2.83
CA ALA A 65 4.53 -2.18 -3.06
C ALA A 65 5.18 -2.14 -4.45
N PHE A 66 4.44 -1.73 -5.47
CA PHE A 66 4.93 -1.55 -6.83
C PHE A 66 6.06 -0.51 -6.88
N CYS A 67 5.87 0.67 -6.31
CA CYS A 67 6.89 1.71 -6.31
C CYS A 67 8.17 1.27 -5.59
N THR A 68 8.02 0.59 -4.44
CA THR A 68 9.16 0.09 -3.65
C THR A 68 9.94 -0.98 -4.41
N ALA A 69 9.23 -1.92 -5.06
CA ALA A 69 9.81 -3.00 -5.84
C ALA A 69 10.44 -2.51 -7.16
N ASN A 70 9.80 -1.56 -7.84
CA ASN A 70 10.31 -0.95 -9.08
C ASN A 70 11.63 -0.21 -8.87
N ARG A 71 11.85 0.35 -7.67
CA ARG A 71 13.13 0.99 -7.34
C ARG A 71 14.20 -0.01 -6.89
N ARG A 72 13.86 -1.01 -6.07
CA ARG A 72 14.84 -1.98 -5.55
C ARG A 72 15.23 -3.08 -6.54
N ARG A 73 14.35 -3.44 -7.49
CA ARG A 73 14.59 -4.42 -8.59
C ARG A 73 15.13 -5.78 -8.15
N ARG A 74 15.04 -6.11 -6.87
CA ARG A 74 15.47 -7.38 -6.27
C ARG A 74 14.47 -7.83 -5.23
N ASN A 75 14.16 -9.12 -5.25
CA ASN A 75 13.24 -9.78 -4.32
C ASN A 75 11.87 -9.08 -4.22
N GLY A 76 11.27 -8.73 -5.36
CA GLY A 76 10.01 -7.97 -5.44
C GLY A 76 8.88 -8.56 -4.60
N LEU A 77 8.75 -9.90 -4.64
CA LEU A 77 7.79 -10.64 -3.81
C LEU A 77 8.07 -10.45 -2.31
N ALA A 78 9.31 -10.64 -1.86
CA ALA A 78 9.68 -10.48 -0.45
C ALA A 78 9.51 -9.03 0.02
N SER A 79 9.89 -8.04 -0.80
CA SER A 79 9.67 -6.63 -0.47
C SER A 79 8.19 -6.25 -0.45
N GLY A 80 7.38 -6.83 -1.36
CA GLY A 80 5.94 -6.64 -1.39
C GLY A 80 5.26 -7.27 -0.17
N LEU A 81 5.67 -8.47 0.23
CA LEU A 81 5.14 -9.16 1.41
C LEU A 81 5.42 -8.37 2.70
N VAL A 82 6.67 -7.93 2.90
CA VAL A 82 7.06 -7.12 4.06
C VAL A 82 6.29 -5.80 4.09
N CYS A 83 6.11 -5.15 2.94
CA CYS A 83 5.34 -3.93 2.83
C CYS A 83 3.85 -4.16 3.15
N GLY A 84 3.24 -5.21 2.59
CA GLY A 84 1.84 -5.56 2.84
C GLY A 84 1.58 -5.91 4.31
N ILE A 85 2.49 -6.67 4.95
CA ILE A 85 2.42 -6.97 6.38
C ILE A 85 2.50 -5.68 7.21
N ALA A 86 3.44 -4.78 6.90
CA ALA A 86 3.57 -3.52 7.62
C ALA A 86 2.31 -2.64 7.50
N VAL A 87 1.75 -2.51 6.29
CA VAL A 87 0.52 -1.73 6.08
C VAL A 87 -0.69 -2.40 6.75
N PHE A 88 -0.77 -3.73 6.75
CA PHE A 88 -1.81 -4.46 7.47
C PHE A 88 -1.77 -4.16 8.97
N PHE A 89 -0.59 -4.22 9.60
CA PHE A 89 -0.47 -3.87 11.03
C PHE A 89 -0.93 -2.45 11.31
N ILE A 90 -0.55 -1.49 10.47
CA ILE A 90 -1.00 -0.10 10.60
C ILE A 90 -2.53 0.00 10.45
N ALA A 91 -3.10 -0.67 9.45
CA ALA A 91 -4.54 -0.68 9.21
C ALA A 91 -5.33 -1.33 10.36
N VAL A 92 -4.80 -2.41 10.96
CA VAL A 92 -5.38 -3.05 12.13
C VAL A 92 -5.32 -2.15 13.35
N ILE A 93 -4.18 -1.48 13.60
CA ILE A 93 -4.04 -0.54 14.72
C ILE A 93 -5.02 0.63 14.58
N ILE A 94 -5.07 1.26 13.41
CA ILE A 94 -6.00 2.36 13.14
C ILE A 94 -7.44 1.88 13.27
N GLY A 95 -7.75 0.71 12.70
CA GLY A 95 -9.07 0.12 12.82
C GLY A 95 -9.44 -0.17 14.29
N ALA A 96 -8.52 -0.72 15.10
CA ALA A 96 -8.69 -1.03 16.52
C ALA A 96 -9.01 0.21 17.35
N LEU A 97 -8.39 1.34 17.01
CA LEU A 97 -8.61 2.62 17.68
C LEU A 97 -9.96 3.26 17.27
N THR A 98 -10.36 3.13 16.01
CA THR A 98 -11.55 3.81 15.47
C THR A 98 -12.83 2.98 15.61
N VAL A 99 -12.76 1.67 15.37
CA VAL A 99 -13.90 0.74 15.32
C VAL A 99 -13.68 -0.33 16.39
N LYS A 100 -14.15 -0.08 17.61
CA LYS A 100 -14.05 -1.01 18.76
C LYS A 100 -14.76 -2.37 18.56
N ILE A 101 -15.33 -2.64 17.38
CA ILE A 101 -16.06 -3.85 17.04
C ILE A 101 -15.30 -4.54 15.91
N PHE A 102 -14.47 -5.51 16.27
CA PHE A 102 -13.76 -6.36 15.32
C PHE A 102 -14.43 -7.72 15.22
N SER A 103 -15.09 -7.98 14.08
CA SER A 103 -15.36 -9.36 13.68
C SER A 103 -14.06 -9.97 13.15
N ALA A 104 -13.55 -10.99 13.85
CA ALA A 104 -12.30 -11.67 13.53
C ALA A 104 -12.26 -12.20 12.09
N ALA A 105 -13.41 -12.63 11.55
CA ALA A 105 -13.55 -13.09 10.17
C ALA A 105 -13.20 -11.99 9.14
N GLY A 106 -13.60 -10.74 9.39
CA GLY A 106 -13.34 -9.62 8.47
C GLY A 106 -11.87 -9.18 8.42
N ILE A 107 -11.12 -9.42 9.49
CA ILE A 107 -9.68 -9.10 9.56
C ILE A 107 -8.90 -10.04 8.64
N PHE A 108 -9.21 -11.34 8.68
CA PHE A 108 -8.47 -12.36 7.95
C PHE A 108 -8.65 -12.21 6.43
N THR A 109 -9.87 -11.89 5.99
CA THR A 109 -10.12 -11.60 4.56
C THR A 109 -9.39 -10.35 4.10
N LYS A 110 -9.37 -9.28 4.91
CA LYS A 110 -8.62 -8.06 4.60
C LYS A 110 -7.12 -8.32 4.54
N LEU A 111 -6.59 -9.14 5.45
CA LEU A 111 -5.19 -9.56 5.44
C LEU A 111 -4.83 -10.24 4.12
N LEU A 112 -5.61 -11.23 3.69
CA LEU A 112 -5.37 -11.96 2.45
C LEU A 112 -5.42 -11.02 1.24
N ILE A 113 -6.40 -10.12 1.18
CA ILE A 113 -6.51 -9.15 0.08
C ILE A 113 -5.28 -8.23 0.04
N ILE A 114 -4.85 -7.69 1.19
CA ILE A 114 -3.69 -6.80 1.28
C ILE A 114 -2.40 -7.53 0.89
N ILE A 115 -2.20 -8.75 1.40
CA ILE A 115 -1.02 -9.56 1.07
C ILE A 115 -0.99 -9.89 -0.42
N CYS A 116 -2.11 -10.35 -1.00
CA CYS A 116 -2.18 -10.67 -2.42
C CYS A 116 -1.95 -9.42 -3.28
N ALA A 117 -2.59 -8.29 -2.97
CA ALA A 117 -2.40 -7.03 -3.69
C ALA A 117 -0.96 -6.52 -3.59
N SER A 118 -0.35 -6.52 -2.41
CA SER A 118 1.04 -6.10 -2.23
C SER A 118 2.04 -7.06 -2.87
N ALA A 119 1.77 -8.37 -2.85
CA ALA A 119 2.61 -9.36 -3.52
C ALA A 119 2.57 -9.18 -5.05
N LEU A 120 1.38 -8.98 -5.62
CA LEU A 120 1.20 -8.70 -7.05
C LEU A 120 1.87 -7.38 -7.45
N GLY A 121 1.68 -6.32 -6.67
CA GLY A 121 2.34 -5.03 -6.91
C GLY A 121 3.86 -5.15 -6.84
N GLY A 122 4.37 -5.89 -5.85
CA GLY A 122 5.81 -6.15 -5.71
C GLY A 122 6.39 -6.99 -6.85
N TYR A 123 5.66 -8.01 -7.32
CA TYR A 123 6.05 -8.82 -8.48
C TYR A 123 6.04 -8.01 -9.77
N GLN A 124 4.98 -7.26 -10.03
CA GLN A 124 4.86 -6.46 -11.24
C GLN A 124 5.89 -5.33 -11.25
N GLY A 125 6.17 -4.73 -10.09
CA GLY A 125 7.16 -3.66 -9.93
C GLY A 125 8.57 -4.07 -10.32
N VAL A 126 9.01 -5.30 -10.00
CA VAL A 126 10.34 -5.76 -10.45
C VAL A 126 10.40 -6.04 -11.95
N ASN A 127 9.28 -6.44 -12.56
CA ASN A 127 9.21 -6.84 -13.97
C ASN A 127 8.96 -5.67 -14.94
N THR A 128 8.42 -4.54 -14.47
CA THR A 128 8.20 -3.33 -15.27
C THR A 128 9.48 -2.52 -15.53
N LYS A 129 9.49 -1.68 -16.56
CA LYS A 129 10.60 -0.75 -16.82
C LYS A 129 10.81 0.19 -15.61
N PRO A 130 12.06 0.55 -15.28
CA PRO A 130 12.33 1.35 -14.09
C PRO A 130 11.88 2.79 -14.34
N VAL A 131 10.80 3.18 -13.67
CA VAL A 131 10.23 4.54 -13.77
C VAL A 131 10.90 5.47 -12.74
N PHE A 132 11.28 4.94 -11.58
CA PHE A 132 11.77 5.72 -10.43
C PHE A 132 13.29 5.64 -10.20
N ARG A 133 14.05 5.15 -11.18
CA ARG A 133 15.52 5.00 -11.06
C ARG A 133 16.21 6.27 -11.59
N ARG A 134 16.97 6.94 -10.71
CA ARG A 134 18.04 7.86 -11.12
C ARG A 134 19.29 7.08 -11.45
#